data_AF-A0A9W6BQW7-F1
#
_entry.id   AF-A0A9W6BQW7-F1
#
_cell.length_a   1.000
_cell.length_b   1.000
_cell.length_c   1.000
_cell.angle_alpha   90.00
_cell.angle_beta   90.00
_cell.angle_gamma   90.00
#
_symmetry.space_group_name_H-M   'P 1'
#
loop_
_entity.id
_entity.type
_entity.pdbx_description
1 polymer ?
#
loop_
_entity_poly.entity_id
_entity_poly.type
_entity_poly.pdbx_seq_one_letter_code
_entity_poly.pdbx_strand_id
1 'polypeptide(L)'
;MEMQGLNPQRPPEPVTASGGPFSEIQPLLQQPGGAVAAPPAGPGFGHPTPTIPGPSDPAAAGYWARMKARAQRQIASLREKAVEARRLELRSAGENLSAVKVAAQEVVAERTSWVERGRRAWALVQLLDSGPLAKWAARAMVCAFYVNQVAEAMELWVHLRNAPIRRRWADEPPPRPPAFPVLMVAVLLPCALLCACGLLVPLTGGALLASTLYEDARLTWRQILSIVRYGSRPTELLAKRLAMIGAALLVVAHSARDRAKMRSYAGMLLAADDRTARTPGRHKSAALLAGRLLLACLLLFAGINQMRRVLARGGALWQAVALTPRQQAAAAAALEATYAAAGGGGGGGGLRSGGLRPAGGPSPVATAVEAAMTAAGAAAAGAAAAGAPLEGVLAVAGTAGAAAAAGGGAAAVMGGGPGAGAAAPRHHYGVPDSHDNNWQLLQMVLCLPLALGWMTGLTCRALAAVLLLEALTCWPWWAWYWPSWHYAAHVRLHFFTNVAVAGGLVLLQCLGAGRFTVDSLLGRKTD
;
A
#
# COMPACT_ATOMS: atom_id res chain seq x y z
N MET A 1 29.11 45.83 30.73
CA MET A 1 27.93 45.88 29.84
C MET A 1 27.00 44.76 30.30
N GLU A 2 25.79 45.16 30.68
CA GLU A 2 24.97 44.54 31.74
C GLU A 2 24.48 43.12 31.46
N MET A 3 24.65 42.25 32.47
CA MET A 3 23.94 40.98 32.58
C MET A 3 22.51 41.26 33.07
N GLN A 4 21.53 41.20 32.16
CA GLN A 4 20.12 41.23 32.51
C GLN A 4 19.70 39.91 33.17
N GLY A 5 19.20 40.04 34.39
CA GLY A 5 18.81 38.96 35.29
C GLY A 5 17.66 38.10 34.77
N LEU A 6 17.87 36.79 34.90
CA LEU A 6 16.83 35.77 34.78
C LEU A 6 15.87 35.89 35.95
N ASN A 7 14.63 36.25 35.66
CA ASN A 7 13.50 36.25 36.58
C ASN A 7 13.04 34.80 36.82
N PRO A 8 13.11 34.23 38.03
CA PRO A 8 12.65 32.88 38.29
C PRO A 8 11.12 32.81 38.18
N GLN A 9 10.65 32.05 37.19
CA GLN A 9 9.22 31.82 36.98
C GLN A 9 8.61 31.11 38.19
N ARG A 10 7.54 31.72 38.70
CA ARG A 10 6.64 31.23 39.74
C ARG A 10 6.04 29.87 39.32
N PRO A 11 5.99 28.86 40.20
CA PRO A 11 5.31 27.61 39.88
C PRO A 11 3.79 27.85 39.76
N PRO A 12 3.09 27.14 38.85
CA PRO A 12 1.64 27.26 38.71
C PRO A 12 0.94 26.65 39.93
N GLU A 13 -0.05 27.38 40.45
CA GLU A 13 -0.94 26.91 41.51
C GLU A 13 -1.75 25.69 41.05
N PRO A 14 -2.03 24.74 41.95
CA PRO A 14 -2.87 23.59 41.64
C PRO A 14 -4.33 24.04 41.48
N VAL A 15 -4.87 23.90 40.27
CA VAL A 15 -6.30 24.02 40.00
C VAL A 15 -7.03 22.87 40.69
N THR A 16 -7.73 23.18 41.76
CA THR A 16 -8.69 22.31 42.43
C THR A 16 -9.91 22.10 41.51
N ALA A 17 -9.96 20.95 40.85
CA ALA A 17 -11.15 20.51 40.13
C ALA A 17 -12.24 20.16 41.16
N SER A 18 -13.23 21.05 41.31
CA SER A 18 -14.45 20.79 42.04
C SER A 18 -15.22 19.64 41.36
N GLY A 19 -15.37 18.53 42.07
CA GLY A 19 -16.22 17.42 41.66
C GLY A 19 -17.69 17.82 41.69
N GLY A 20 -18.33 17.83 40.52
CA GLY A 20 -19.79 17.83 40.40
C GLY A 20 -20.31 16.39 40.41
N PRO A 21 -21.42 16.09 41.11
CA PRO A 21 -21.98 14.74 41.15
C PRO A 21 -22.72 14.44 39.83
N PHE A 22 -22.22 13.45 39.09
CA PHE A 22 -22.99 12.75 38.06
C PHE A 22 -23.86 11.69 38.74
N SER A 23 -25.08 12.08 39.09
CA SER A 23 -26.16 11.17 39.46
C SER A 23 -27.39 11.53 38.62
N GLU A 24 -27.74 10.63 37.70
CA GLU A 24 -29.07 10.39 37.08
C GLU A 24 -28.93 10.06 35.60
N ILE A 25 -28.77 8.77 35.31
CA ILE A 25 -29.20 8.19 34.04
C ILE A 25 -30.38 7.27 34.39
N GLN A 26 -31.59 7.80 34.20
CA GLN A 26 -32.83 7.02 34.11
C GLN A 26 -32.75 6.04 32.93
N PRO A 27 -33.22 4.79 33.07
CA PRO A 27 -33.54 3.95 31.93
C PRO A 27 -35.01 4.15 31.54
N LEU A 28 -35.27 4.98 30.54
CA LEU A 28 -36.55 5.07 29.83
C LEU A 28 -36.52 4.12 28.63
N LEU A 29 -36.90 2.86 28.83
CA LEU A 29 -37.34 1.95 27.78
C LEU A 29 -38.44 1.04 28.33
N GLN A 30 -39.65 1.59 28.44
CA GLN A 30 -40.87 0.79 28.43
C GLN A 30 -41.09 0.30 27.00
N GLN A 31 -41.05 -1.02 26.79
CA GLN A 31 -41.58 -1.61 25.56
C GLN A 31 -43.10 -1.74 25.69
N PRO A 32 -43.89 -1.29 24.70
CA PRO A 32 -45.32 -1.58 24.67
C PRO A 32 -45.50 -3.07 24.36
N GLY A 33 -46.31 -3.73 25.18
CA GLY A 33 -46.75 -5.11 25.00
C GLY A 33 -47.54 -5.26 23.70
N GLY A 34 -46.85 -5.58 22.61
CA GLY A 34 -47.46 -6.06 21.37
C GLY A 34 -47.74 -7.55 21.50
N ALA A 35 -49.01 -7.92 21.42
CA ALA A 35 -49.47 -9.30 21.38
C ALA A 35 -48.76 -10.07 20.25
N VAL A 36 -47.93 -11.05 20.62
CA VAL A 36 -47.29 -11.97 19.67
C VAL A 36 -48.37 -12.92 19.18
N ALA A 37 -48.71 -12.82 17.90
CA ALA A 37 -49.61 -13.75 17.23
C ALA A 37 -49.08 -15.20 17.38
N ALA A 38 -49.98 -16.10 17.77
CA ALA A 38 -49.66 -17.51 17.98
C ALA A 38 -49.07 -18.11 16.69
N PRO A 39 -47.96 -18.87 16.77
CA PRO A 39 -47.37 -19.52 15.60
C PRO A 39 -48.35 -20.56 15.04
N PRO A 40 -48.43 -20.71 13.70
CA PRO A 40 -49.30 -21.70 13.07
C PRO A 40 -48.92 -23.11 13.53
N ALA A 41 -49.94 -23.90 13.86
CA ALA A 41 -49.81 -25.28 14.30
C ALA A 41 -49.13 -26.13 13.21
N GLY A 42 -47.82 -26.34 13.35
CA GLY A 42 -47.06 -27.29 12.56
C GLY A 42 -47.35 -28.73 13.00
N PRO A 43 -47.13 -29.71 12.11
CA PRO A 43 -47.47 -31.11 12.36
C PRO A 43 -46.73 -31.65 13.60
N GLY A 44 -47.50 -32.27 14.48
CA GLY A 44 -47.11 -32.62 15.85
C GLY A 44 -45.90 -33.54 15.95
N PHE A 45 -44.78 -32.98 16.40
CA PHE A 45 -43.73 -33.73 17.10
C PHE A 45 -43.94 -33.55 18.61
N GLY A 46 -44.77 -34.42 19.19
CA GLY A 46 -45.19 -34.38 20.59
C GLY A 46 -44.12 -34.81 21.60
N HIS A 47 -42.89 -34.32 21.50
CA HIS A 47 -41.98 -34.36 22.63
C HIS A 47 -42.21 -33.11 23.48
N PRO A 48 -42.61 -33.24 24.76
CA PRO A 48 -42.76 -32.08 25.64
C PRO A 48 -41.41 -31.36 25.69
N THR A 49 -41.38 -30.16 25.12
CA THR A 49 -40.18 -29.32 25.15
C THR A 49 -39.98 -28.98 26.62
N PRO A 50 -38.84 -29.35 27.24
CA PRO A 50 -38.61 -29.07 28.64
C PRO A 50 -38.72 -27.56 28.84
N THR A 51 -39.74 -27.14 29.61
CA THR A 51 -39.97 -25.74 29.95
C THR A 51 -38.72 -25.22 30.64
N ILE A 52 -38.03 -24.27 30.01
CA ILE A 52 -36.85 -23.62 30.59
C ILE A 52 -37.34 -22.87 31.83
N PRO A 53 -36.89 -23.24 33.05
CA PRO A 53 -37.39 -22.63 34.27
C PRO A 53 -37.02 -21.13 34.30
N GLY A 54 -38.00 -20.30 34.65
CA GLY A 54 -37.86 -18.85 34.68
C GLY A 54 -36.80 -18.41 35.70
N PRO A 55 -36.15 -17.24 35.50
CA PRO A 55 -35.02 -16.79 36.33
C PRO A 55 -35.34 -16.62 37.83
N SER A 56 -36.61 -16.55 38.21
CA SER A 56 -37.09 -16.49 39.60
C SER A 56 -37.34 -17.85 40.26
N ASP A 57 -37.29 -18.96 39.51
CA ASP A 57 -37.53 -20.30 40.04
C ASP A 57 -36.28 -20.80 40.78
N PRO A 58 -36.37 -21.23 42.06
CA PRO A 58 -35.24 -21.83 42.77
C PRO A 58 -34.65 -23.05 42.04
N ALA A 59 -35.44 -23.77 41.23
CA ALA A 59 -34.92 -24.84 40.36
C ALA A 59 -34.09 -24.30 39.17
N ALA A 60 -34.34 -23.06 38.74
CA ALA A 60 -33.56 -22.39 37.71
C ALA A 60 -32.14 -22.05 38.18
N ALA A 61 -31.92 -21.75 39.47
CA ALA A 61 -30.59 -21.46 40.00
C ALA A 61 -29.62 -22.64 39.77
N GLY A 62 -30.08 -23.87 40.05
CA GLY A 62 -29.32 -25.09 39.77
C GLY A 62 -29.09 -25.33 38.28
N TYR A 63 -30.09 -25.05 37.44
CA TYR A 63 -29.97 -25.15 35.98
C TYR A 63 -28.93 -24.17 35.42
N TRP A 64 -29.01 -22.88 35.78
CA TRP A 64 -28.08 -21.85 35.32
C TRP A 64 -26.66 -22.08 35.82
N ALA A 65 -26.49 -22.55 37.05
CA ALA A 65 -25.19 -22.96 37.57
C ALA A 65 -24.57 -24.10 36.74
N ARG A 66 -25.35 -25.14 36.38
CA ARG A 66 -24.91 -26.23 35.51
C ARG A 66 -24.58 -25.74 34.09
N MET A 67 -25.40 -24.86 33.52
CA MET A 67 -25.15 -24.27 32.20
C MET A 67 -23.87 -23.41 32.18
N LYS A 68 -23.67 -22.56 33.20
CA LYS A 68 -22.45 -21.77 33.38
C LYS A 68 -21.21 -22.67 33.54
N ALA A 69 -21.30 -23.72 34.36
CA ALA A 69 -20.22 -24.69 34.54
C ALA A 69 -19.90 -25.47 33.25
N ARG A 70 -20.92 -25.82 32.44
CA ARG A 70 -20.73 -26.45 31.13
C ARG A 70 -20.07 -25.50 30.14
N ALA A 71 -20.52 -24.25 30.09
CA ALA A 71 -19.92 -23.21 29.26
C ALA A 71 -18.45 -22.94 29.64
N GLN A 72 -18.14 -22.86 30.94
CA GLN A 72 -16.78 -22.70 31.44
C GLN A 72 -15.88 -23.89 31.05
N ARG A 73 -16.36 -25.13 31.19
CA ARG A 73 -15.64 -26.34 30.75
C ARG A 73 -15.41 -26.36 29.23
N GLN A 74 -16.41 -25.95 28.45
CA GLN A 74 -16.27 -25.82 27.00
C GLN A 74 -15.23 -24.75 26.62
N ILE A 75 -15.25 -23.59 27.27
CA ILE A 75 -14.26 -22.52 27.04
C ILE A 75 -12.86 -23.01 27.40
N ALA A 76 -12.68 -23.71 28.53
CA ALA A 76 -11.40 -24.27 28.94
C ALA A 76 -10.88 -25.28 27.90
N SER A 77 -11.72 -26.22 27.46
CA SER A 77 -11.34 -27.21 26.42
C SER A 77 -10.98 -26.55 25.09
N LEU A 78 -11.71 -25.52 24.67
CA LEU A 78 -11.37 -24.78 23.44
C LEU A 78 -10.04 -24.02 23.57
N ARG A 79 -9.72 -23.49 24.76
CA ARG A 79 -8.43 -22.84 25.02
C ARG A 79 -7.27 -23.83 24.94
N GLU A 80 -7.42 -25.00 25.56
CA GLU A 80 -6.41 -26.06 25.52
C GLU A 80 -6.13 -26.52 24.08
N LYS A 81 -7.18 -26.82 23.32
CA LYS A 81 -7.04 -27.18 21.89
C LYS A 81 -6.41 -26.08 21.04
N ALA A 82 -6.73 -24.81 21.32
CA ALA A 82 -6.12 -23.69 20.62
C ALA A 82 -4.61 -23.58 20.92
N VAL A 83 -4.20 -23.84 22.17
CA VAL A 83 -2.79 -23.88 22.58
C VAL A 83 -2.07 -25.06 21.93
N GLU A 84 -2.68 -26.25 21.90
CA GLU A 84 -2.12 -27.42 21.22
C GLU A 84 -1.95 -27.22 19.72
N ALA A 85 -3.01 -26.74 19.04
CA ALA A 85 -2.96 -26.40 17.63
C ALA A 85 -1.83 -25.39 17.33
N ARG A 86 -1.64 -24.43 18.24
CA ARG A 86 -0.56 -23.44 18.13
C ARG A 86 0.82 -24.05 18.31
N ARG A 87 0.99 -24.95 19.28
CA ARG A 87 2.26 -25.68 19.48
C ARG A 87 2.59 -26.52 18.25
N LEU A 88 1.59 -27.17 17.65
CA LEU A 88 1.77 -27.92 16.40
C LEU A 88 2.14 -26.99 15.23
N GLU A 89 1.50 -25.83 15.10
CA GLU A 89 1.87 -24.83 14.07
C GLU A 89 3.33 -24.39 14.24
N LEU A 90 3.76 -24.07 15.47
CA LEU A 90 5.15 -23.67 15.74
C LEU A 90 6.16 -24.79 15.48
N ARG A 91 5.85 -26.04 15.87
CA ARG A 91 6.69 -27.20 15.55
C ARG A 91 6.80 -27.40 14.03
N SER A 92 5.67 -27.39 13.33
CA SER A 92 5.65 -27.52 11.86
C SER A 92 6.37 -26.39 11.14
N ALA A 93 6.36 -25.16 11.70
CA ALA A 93 7.14 -24.05 11.17
C ALA A 93 8.65 -24.26 11.41
N GLY A 94 9.05 -24.80 12.56
CA GLY A 94 10.44 -25.19 12.85
C GLY A 94 10.95 -26.31 11.94
N GLU A 95 10.14 -27.35 11.74
CA GLU A 95 10.42 -28.46 10.82
C GLU A 95 10.54 -27.96 9.37
N ASN A 96 9.62 -27.09 8.92
CA ASN A 96 9.68 -26.45 7.60
C ASN A 96 10.96 -25.62 7.47
N LEU A 97 11.35 -24.84 8.48
CA LEU A 97 12.59 -24.07 8.46
C LEU A 97 13.82 -24.97 8.35
N SER A 98 13.86 -26.10 9.06
CA SER A 98 14.96 -27.07 8.90
C SER A 98 15.00 -27.67 7.50
N ALA A 99 13.85 -28.02 6.93
CA ALA A 99 13.76 -28.54 5.57
C ALA A 99 14.22 -27.49 4.53
N VAL A 100 13.85 -26.21 4.72
CA VAL A 100 14.30 -25.08 3.89
C VAL A 100 15.82 -24.92 3.96
N LYS A 101 16.41 -25.02 5.17
CA LYS A 101 17.87 -24.93 5.33
C LYS A 101 18.59 -26.07 4.59
N VAL A 102 18.11 -27.29 4.74
CA VAL A 102 18.65 -28.47 4.05
C VAL A 102 18.55 -28.29 2.54
N ALA A 103 17.36 -27.94 2.02
CA ALA A 103 17.15 -27.71 0.60
C ALA A 103 18.02 -26.55 0.05
N ALA A 104 18.22 -25.48 0.82
CA ALA A 104 19.12 -24.39 0.43
C ALA A 104 20.59 -24.86 0.35
N GLN A 105 21.06 -25.67 1.30
CA GLN A 105 22.39 -26.27 1.25
C GLN A 105 22.55 -27.20 0.04
N GLU A 106 21.51 -27.98 -0.30
CA GLU A 106 21.50 -28.86 -1.47
C GLU A 106 21.54 -28.11 -2.81
N VAL A 107 21.02 -26.88 -2.86
CA VAL A 107 21.11 -25.99 -4.03
C VAL A 107 22.52 -25.44 -4.23
N VAL A 108 23.22 -25.13 -3.13
CA VAL A 108 24.58 -24.55 -3.14
C VAL A 108 25.66 -25.62 -3.37
N ALA A 109 25.35 -26.91 -3.18
CA ALA A 109 26.32 -28.00 -3.34
C ALA A 109 26.98 -28.01 -4.74
N GLU A 110 28.31 -27.85 -4.76
CA GLU A 110 29.12 -27.48 -5.94
C GLU A 110 29.08 -28.49 -7.11
N ARG A 111 28.77 -29.76 -6.87
CA ARG A 111 28.91 -30.85 -7.86
C ARG A 111 27.66 -31.17 -8.68
N THR A 112 26.65 -30.30 -8.68
CA THR A 112 25.39 -30.55 -9.39
C THR A 112 25.33 -29.82 -10.74
N SER A 113 24.69 -30.44 -11.73
CA SER A 113 24.42 -29.80 -13.02
C SER A 113 23.47 -28.61 -12.87
N TRP A 114 23.55 -27.62 -13.76
CA TRP A 114 22.70 -26.42 -13.72
C TRP A 114 21.20 -26.74 -13.75
N VAL A 115 20.79 -27.75 -14.51
CA VAL A 115 19.39 -28.20 -14.58
C VAL A 115 18.91 -28.73 -13.23
N GLU A 116 19.72 -29.54 -12.56
CA GLU A 116 19.40 -30.10 -11.26
C GLU A 116 19.39 -29.02 -10.17
N ARG A 117 20.32 -28.05 -10.21
CA ARG A 117 20.25 -26.86 -9.34
C ARG A 117 18.97 -26.08 -9.54
N GLY A 118 18.56 -25.88 -10.79
CA GLY A 118 17.29 -25.22 -11.13
C GLY A 118 16.08 -25.94 -10.54
N ARG A 119 16.03 -27.27 -10.66
CA ARG A 119 14.97 -28.10 -10.07
C ARG A 119 14.95 -28.01 -8.55
N ARG A 120 16.11 -28.08 -7.89
CA ARG A 120 16.23 -27.96 -6.42
C ARG A 120 15.88 -26.57 -5.93
N ALA A 121 16.31 -25.52 -6.62
CA ALA A 121 15.95 -24.15 -6.31
C ALA A 121 14.43 -23.96 -6.44
N TRP A 122 13.81 -24.55 -7.47
CA TRP A 122 12.36 -24.54 -7.63
C TRP A 122 11.65 -25.28 -6.49
N ALA A 123 12.13 -26.45 -6.08
CA ALA A 123 11.59 -27.20 -4.95
C ALA A 123 11.72 -26.41 -3.63
N LEU A 124 12.86 -25.73 -3.41
CA LEU A 124 13.08 -24.84 -2.28
C LEU A 124 12.06 -23.68 -2.28
N VAL A 125 11.80 -23.07 -3.44
CA VAL A 125 10.78 -22.03 -3.58
C VAL A 125 9.40 -22.58 -3.24
N GLN A 126 9.01 -23.75 -3.76
CA GLN A 126 7.73 -24.38 -3.43
C GLN A 126 7.57 -24.69 -1.94
N LEU A 127 8.65 -25.09 -1.27
CA LEU A 127 8.68 -25.34 0.17
C LEU A 127 8.49 -24.05 0.98
N LEU A 128 9.11 -22.95 0.53
CA LEU A 128 8.96 -21.62 1.09
C LEU A 128 7.57 -21.01 0.84
N ASP A 129 6.86 -21.44 -0.19
CA ASP A 129 5.60 -20.83 -0.64
C ASP A 129 4.35 -21.29 0.14
N SER A 130 4.32 -22.56 0.52
CA SER A 130 3.10 -23.23 0.99
C SER A 130 3.09 -23.50 2.49
N GLY A 131 4.24 -23.36 3.14
CA GLY A 131 4.47 -23.71 4.53
C GLY A 131 3.76 -22.80 5.55
N PRO A 132 3.61 -23.28 6.80
CA PRO A 132 3.23 -22.44 7.94
C PRO A 132 4.16 -21.23 8.11
N LEU A 133 5.45 -21.41 7.82
CA LEU A 133 6.47 -20.36 7.86
C LEU A 133 6.16 -19.24 6.86
N ALA A 134 5.77 -19.58 5.63
CA ALA A 134 5.38 -18.62 4.59
C ALA A 134 4.26 -17.71 5.07
N LYS A 135 3.20 -18.31 5.62
CA LYS A 135 2.02 -17.60 6.14
C LYS A 135 2.37 -16.72 7.33
N TRP A 136 3.26 -17.20 8.20
CA TRP A 136 3.75 -16.42 9.34
C TRP A 136 4.57 -15.22 8.87
N ALA A 137 5.56 -15.43 8.00
CA ALA A 137 6.40 -14.38 7.43
C ALA A 137 5.55 -13.35 6.68
N ALA A 138 4.57 -13.79 5.90
CA ALA A 138 3.68 -12.92 5.17
C ALA A 138 2.81 -12.03 6.09
N ARG A 139 2.28 -12.58 7.18
CA ARG A 139 1.61 -11.79 8.22
C ARG A 139 2.56 -10.79 8.88
N ALA A 140 3.77 -11.23 9.23
CA ALA A 140 4.77 -10.37 9.85
C ALA A 140 5.16 -9.20 8.93
N MET A 141 5.34 -9.44 7.64
CA MET A 141 5.60 -8.41 6.62
C MET A 141 4.47 -7.38 6.54
N VAL A 142 3.19 -7.81 6.52
CA VAL A 142 2.05 -6.88 6.57
C VAL A 142 2.01 -6.09 7.88
N CYS A 143 2.28 -6.74 9.01
CA CYS A 143 2.27 -6.10 10.33
C CYS A 143 3.43 -5.13 10.53
N ALA A 144 4.57 -5.33 9.86
CA ALA A 144 5.72 -4.44 9.91
C ALA A 144 5.37 -3.01 9.46
N PHE A 145 4.45 -2.87 8.50
CA PHE A 145 3.91 -1.56 8.10
C PHE A 145 3.19 -0.85 9.25
N TYR A 146 2.38 -1.56 10.02
CA TYR A 146 1.66 -0.97 11.16
C TYR A 146 2.60 -0.60 12.31
N VAL A 147 3.61 -1.44 12.58
CA VAL A 147 4.68 -1.10 13.54
C VAL A 147 5.41 0.17 13.09
N ASN A 148 5.71 0.27 11.79
CA ASN A 148 6.31 1.47 11.22
C ASN A 148 5.41 2.71 11.36
N GLN A 149 4.09 2.60 11.14
CA GLN A 149 3.18 3.72 11.35
C GLN A 149 3.19 4.23 12.80
N VAL A 150 3.23 3.31 13.78
CA VAL A 150 3.34 3.68 15.19
C VAL A 150 4.68 4.36 15.48
N ALA A 151 5.78 3.82 14.94
CA ALA A 151 7.11 4.40 15.09
C ALA A 151 7.19 5.81 14.49
N GLU A 152 6.64 6.02 13.30
CA GLU A 152 6.58 7.32 12.64
C GLU A 152 5.76 8.34 13.43
N ALA A 153 4.59 7.94 13.95
CA ALA A 153 3.77 8.81 14.80
C ALA A 153 4.49 9.19 16.10
N MET A 154 5.22 8.25 16.70
CA MET A 154 6.04 8.50 17.89
C MET A 154 7.20 9.45 17.61
N GLU A 155 7.95 9.23 16.52
CA GLU A 155 9.05 10.11 16.12
C GLU A 155 8.55 11.52 15.79
N LEU A 156 7.44 11.63 15.07
CA LEU A 156 6.82 12.92 14.76
C LEU A 156 6.43 13.66 16.05
N TRP A 157 5.83 12.94 17.01
CA TRP A 157 5.48 13.51 18.30
C TRP A 157 6.71 13.98 19.08
N VAL A 158 7.75 13.15 19.18
CA VAL A 158 9.03 13.51 19.85
C VAL A 158 9.67 14.72 19.16
N HIS A 159 9.71 14.72 17.82
CA HIS A 159 10.30 15.80 17.04
C HIS A 159 9.55 17.12 17.26
N LEU A 160 8.22 17.12 17.14
CA LEU A 160 7.41 18.33 17.33
C LEU A 160 7.34 18.79 18.78
N ARG A 161 7.56 17.88 19.75
CA ARG A 161 7.69 18.25 21.17
C ARG A 161 9.01 18.95 21.47
N ASN A 162 10.10 18.52 20.83
CA ASN A 162 11.45 19.01 21.13
C ASN A 162 11.89 20.16 20.21
N ALA A 163 11.32 20.26 19.00
CA ALA A 163 11.62 21.33 18.07
C ALA A 163 10.79 22.57 18.43
N PRO A 164 11.41 23.75 18.63
CA PRO A 164 10.65 24.99 18.74
C PRO A 164 9.95 25.22 17.41
N ILE A 165 8.65 24.95 17.37
CA ILE A 165 7.86 25.17 16.16
C ILE A 165 7.83 26.68 15.95
N ARG A 166 8.62 27.16 14.99
CA ARG A 166 8.64 28.57 14.62
C ARG A 166 7.26 28.93 14.10
N ARG A 167 6.68 30.00 14.65
CA ARG A 167 5.44 30.56 14.11
C ARG A 167 5.68 30.93 12.65
N ARG A 168 4.72 30.65 11.78
CA ARG A 168 4.85 31.07 10.38
C ARG A 168 4.70 32.58 10.25
N TRP A 169 3.88 33.17 11.12
CA TRP A 169 3.62 34.60 11.25
C TRP A 169 3.63 35.02 12.71
N ALA A 170 3.98 36.27 13.02
CA ALA A 170 4.07 36.76 14.39
C ALA A 170 2.74 36.61 15.16
N ASP A 171 1.64 36.78 14.45
CA ASP A 171 0.27 36.84 14.94
C ASP A 171 -0.38 35.44 15.06
N GLU A 172 0.24 34.40 14.50
CA GLU A 172 -0.27 33.03 14.66
C GLU A 172 -0.15 32.60 16.13
N PRO A 173 -1.21 32.01 16.72
CA PRO A 173 -1.12 31.47 18.06
C PRO A 173 0.00 30.42 18.12
N PRO A 174 0.70 30.29 19.25
CA PRO A 174 1.76 29.30 19.38
C PRO A 174 1.18 27.92 19.01
N PRO A 175 1.80 27.20 18.08
CA PRO A 175 1.32 25.90 17.64
C PRO A 175 1.26 24.97 18.85
N ARG A 176 0.08 24.42 19.11
CA ARG A 176 -0.08 23.44 20.18
C ARG A 176 0.72 22.19 19.81
N PRO A 177 1.52 21.63 20.72
CA PRO A 177 2.21 20.38 20.44
C PRO A 177 1.16 19.31 20.11
N PRO A 178 1.46 18.38 19.17
CA PRO A 178 0.55 17.28 18.88
C PRO A 178 0.30 16.47 20.15
N ALA A 179 -0.95 16.01 20.32
CA ALA A 179 -1.27 15.06 21.39
C ALA A 179 -0.47 13.77 21.20
N PHE A 180 -0.09 13.12 22.31
CA PHE A 180 0.56 11.82 22.25
C PHE A 180 -0.34 10.81 21.51
N PRO A 181 0.19 9.99 20.59
CA PRO A 181 -0.61 9.07 19.77
C PRO A 181 -1.04 7.81 20.56
N VAL A 182 -1.80 8.01 21.66
CA VAL A 182 -2.21 6.97 22.62
C VAL A 182 -2.84 5.78 21.91
N LEU A 183 -3.77 6.01 20.98
CA LEU A 183 -4.49 4.94 20.29
C LEU A 183 -3.54 4.06 19.46
N MET A 184 -2.58 4.66 18.76
CA MET A 184 -1.60 3.91 17.95
C MET A 184 -0.69 3.06 18.83
N VAL A 185 -0.21 3.61 19.95
CA VAL A 185 0.71 2.90 20.85
C VAL A 185 -0.01 1.84 21.68
N ALA A 186 -1.17 2.16 22.25
CA ALA A 186 -1.87 1.29 23.19
C ALA A 186 -2.77 0.24 22.51
N VAL A 187 -3.20 0.47 21.27
CA VAL A 187 -4.11 -0.43 20.55
C VAL A 187 -3.47 -0.98 19.28
N LEU A 188 -3.01 -0.12 18.37
CA LEU A 188 -2.54 -0.55 17.06
C LEU A 188 -1.27 -1.40 17.15
N LEU A 189 -0.29 -0.98 17.95
CA LEU A 189 0.96 -1.72 18.14
C LEU A 189 0.73 -3.12 18.74
N PRO A 190 0.02 -3.30 19.87
CA PRO A 190 -0.32 -4.63 20.37
C PRO A 190 -1.09 -5.47 19.35
N CYS A 191 -2.04 -4.88 18.61
CA CYS A 191 -2.75 -5.60 17.56
C CYS A 191 -1.81 -6.07 16.44
N ALA A 192 -0.87 -5.23 16.00
CA ALA A 192 0.11 -5.59 14.98
C ALA A 192 1.04 -6.71 15.45
N LEU A 193 1.54 -6.63 16.68
CA LEU A 193 2.41 -7.66 17.25
C LEU A 193 1.66 -8.99 17.45
N LEU A 194 0.46 -8.96 18.02
CA LEU A 194 -0.37 -10.15 18.18
C LEU A 194 -0.74 -10.77 16.83
N CYS A 195 -1.11 -9.95 15.85
CA CYS A 195 -1.42 -10.40 14.49
C CYS A 195 -0.19 -11.04 13.80
N ALA A 196 0.99 -10.42 13.90
CA ALA A 196 2.25 -10.98 13.41
C ALA A 196 2.58 -12.31 14.08
N CYS A 197 2.36 -12.41 15.39
CA CYS A 197 2.51 -13.64 16.15
C CYS A 197 1.40 -14.66 15.86
N GLY A 198 0.42 -14.39 15.00
CA GLY A 198 -0.67 -15.33 14.72
C GLY A 198 -1.69 -15.49 15.85
N LEU A 199 -1.71 -14.56 16.82
CA LEU A 199 -2.62 -14.55 17.96
C LEU A 199 -3.84 -13.70 17.68
N LEU A 200 -5.03 -14.28 17.88
CA LEU A 200 -6.33 -13.62 17.70
C LEU A 200 -6.47 -12.91 16.34
N VAL A 201 -5.84 -13.44 15.29
CA VAL A 201 -5.66 -12.76 13.99
C VAL A 201 -6.93 -12.19 13.37
N PRO A 202 -8.11 -12.85 13.43
CA PRO A 202 -9.33 -12.23 12.89
C PRO A 202 -9.73 -10.94 13.61
N LEU A 203 -9.49 -10.86 14.92
CA LEU A 203 -9.81 -9.70 15.74
C LEU A 203 -8.73 -8.63 15.60
N THR A 204 -7.46 -9.01 15.75
CA THR A 204 -6.33 -8.07 15.66
C THR A 204 -6.15 -7.56 14.24
N GLY A 205 -6.12 -8.44 13.23
CA GLY A 205 -6.11 -8.06 11.82
C GLY A 205 -7.36 -7.29 11.39
N GLY A 206 -8.52 -7.59 11.98
CA GLY A 206 -9.75 -6.82 11.78
C GLY A 206 -9.64 -5.40 12.31
N ALA A 207 -9.06 -5.22 13.50
CA ALA A 207 -8.78 -3.90 14.08
C ALA A 207 -7.75 -3.12 13.25
N LEU A 208 -6.68 -3.76 12.76
CA LEU A 208 -5.72 -3.14 11.85
C LEU A 208 -6.40 -2.67 10.55
N LEU A 209 -7.21 -3.53 9.94
CA LEU A 209 -7.98 -3.20 8.74
C LEU A 209 -8.95 -2.05 8.98
N ALA A 210 -9.69 -2.06 10.10
CA ALA A 210 -10.62 -0.99 10.45
C ALA A 210 -9.91 0.35 10.66
N SER A 211 -8.74 0.34 11.31
CA SER A 211 -7.91 1.54 11.49
C SER A 211 -7.47 2.12 10.15
N THR A 212 -6.96 1.27 9.25
CA THR A 212 -6.55 1.67 7.89
C THR A 212 -7.73 2.20 7.10
N LEU A 213 -8.88 1.52 7.12
CA LEU A 213 -10.09 1.98 6.45
C LEU A 213 -10.56 3.35 6.98
N TYR A 214 -10.49 3.59 8.28
CA TYR A 214 -10.89 4.86 8.88
C TYR A 214 -9.97 6.01 8.47
N GLU A 215 -8.66 5.82 8.57
CA GLU A 215 -7.66 6.83 8.17
C GLU A 215 -7.73 7.10 6.66
N ASP A 216 -7.85 6.04 5.86
CA ASP A 216 -7.82 6.11 4.41
C ASP A 216 -9.14 6.61 3.83
N ALA A 217 -10.30 6.29 4.41
CA ALA A 217 -11.58 6.82 3.93
C ALA A 217 -11.59 8.35 4.00
N ARG A 218 -11.03 8.92 5.08
CA ARG A 218 -10.92 10.38 5.24
C ARG A 218 -9.98 11.01 4.22
N LEU A 219 -8.81 10.40 4.00
CA LEU A 219 -7.83 10.88 3.01
C LEU A 219 -8.36 10.73 1.58
N THR A 220 -8.90 9.56 1.25
CA THR A 220 -9.52 9.24 -0.04
C THR A 220 -10.64 10.22 -0.34
N TRP A 221 -11.53 10.48 0.62
CA TRP A 221 -12.61 11.45 0.45
C TRP A 221 -12.09 12.85 0.13
N ARG A 222 -11.09 13.34 0.87
CA ARG A 222 -10.47 14.65 0.61
C ARG A 222 -9.83 14.72 -0.77
N GLN A 223 -9.16 13.65 -1.19
CA GLN A 223 -8.53 13.62 -2.50
C GLN A 223 -9.54 13.51 -3.64
N ILE A 224 -10.59 12.72 -3.48
CA ILE A 224 -11.71 12.68 -4.43
C ILE A 224 -12.32 14.08 -4.55
N LEU A 225 -12.59 14.76 -3.44
CA LEU A 225 -13.07 16.14 -3.46
C LEU A 225 -12.09 17.09 -4.16
N SER A 226 -10.78 16.91 -3.95
CA SER A 226 -9.76 17.71 -4.63
C SER A 226 -9.72 17.45 -6.13
N ILE A 227 -9.84 16.19 -6.56
CA ILE A 227 -9.89 15.77 -7.97
C ILE A 227 -11.13 16.39 -8.62
N VAL A 228 -12.29 16.24 -7.99
CA VAL A 228 -13.57 16.73 -8.53
C VAL A 228 -13.63 18.25 -8.58
N ARG A 229 -13.15 18.94 -7.54
CA ARG A 229 -13.25 20.41 -7.45
C ARG A 229 -12.14 21.15 -8.20
N TYR A 230 -10.94 20.61 -8.22
CA TYR A 230 -9.75 21.33 -8.71
C TYR A 230 -9.06 20.61 -9.88
N GLY A 231 -9.58 19.47 -10.34
CA GLY A 231 -8.91 18.66 -11.36
C GLY A 231 -7.55 18.14 -10.90
N SER A 232 -7.30 18.07 -9.58
CA SER A 232 -6.01 17.63 -9.06
C SER A 232 -5.72 16.19 -9.48
N ARG A 233 -4.47 15.85 -9.75
CA ARG A 233 -4.11 14.47 -10.09
C ARG A 233 -4.11 13.58 -8.84
N PRO A 234 -4.57 12.33 -8.93
CA PRO A 234 -4.46 11.38 -7.82
C PRO A 234 -2.99 11.22 -7.41
N THR A 235 -2.75 11.17 -6.10
CA THR A 235 -1.39 11.01 -5.56
C THR A 235 -1.02 9.53 -5.43
N GLU A 236 0.26 9.19 -5.59
CA GLU A 236 0.77 7.83 -5.36
C GLU A 236 0.49 7.32 -3.94
N LEU A 237 0.46 8.23 -2.96
CA LEU A 237 0.12 7.91 -1.58
C LEU A 237 -1.26 7.24 -1.47
N LEU A 238 -2.25 7.68 -2.26
CA LEU A 238 -3.60 7.09 -2.27
C LEU A 238 -3.58 5.64 -2.71
N ALA A 239 -2.87 5.39 -3.81
CA ALA A 239 -2.76 4.07 -4.39
C ALA A 239 -2.08 3.11 -3.39
N LYS A 240 -1.07 3.59 -2.66
CA LYS A 240 -0.38 2.79 -1.62
C LYS A 240 -1.30 2.40 -0.49
N ARG A 241 -2.12 3.34 -0.02
CA ARG A 241 -3.12 3.11 1.02
C ARG A 241 -4.16 2.07 0.59
N LEU A 242 -4.68 2.13 -0.64
CA LEU A 242 -5.57 1.11 -1.19
C LEU A 242 -4.94 -0.29 -1.21
N ALA A 243 -3.68 -0.41 -1.60
CA ALA A 243 -2.96 -1.68 -1.55
C ALA A 243 -2.80 -2.21 -0.12
N MET A 244 -2.56 -1.32 0.86
CA MET A 244 -2.49 -1.70 2.27
C MET A 244 -3.82 -2.23 2.80
N ILE A 245 -4.96 -1.65 2.39
CA ILE A 245 -6.29 -2.20 2.65
C ILE A 245 -6.41 -3.60 2.04
N GLY A 246 -5.97 -3.77 0.80
CA GLY A 246 -5.95 -5.07 0.12
C GLY A 246 -5.13 -6.13 0.88
N ALA A 247 -3.90 -5.79 1.30
CA ALA A 247 -3.03 -6.67 2.07
C ALA A 247 -3.63 -7.03 3.43
N ALA A 248 -4.19 -6.07 4.16
CA ALA A 248 -4.85 -6.30 5.45
C ALA A 248 -6.13 -7.16 5.31
N LEU A 249 -6.92 -6.93 4.25
CA LEU A 249 -8.08 -7.76 3.92
C LEU A 249 -7.66 -9.22 3.69
N LEU A 250 -6.54 -9.46 3.01
CA LEU A 250 -6.01 -10.81 2.78
C LEU A 250 -5.58 -11.49 4.09
N VAL A 251 -5.00 -10.76 5.05
CA VAL A 251 -4.70 -11.26 6.40
C VAL A 251 -5.97 -11.73 7.11
N VAL A 252 -7.03 -10.91 7.08
CA VAL A 252 -8.33 -11.24 7.70
C VAL A 252 -8.98 -12.43 7.00
N ALA A 253 -9.02 -12.44 5.67
CA ALA A 253 -9.59 -13.51 4.87
C ALA A 253 -8.87 -14.85 5.06
N HIS A 254 -7.54 -14.80 5.27
CA HIS A 254 -6.76 -15.98 5.63
C HIS A 254 -7.21 -16.55 6.97
N SER A 255 -7.30 -15.69 7.97
CA SER A 255 -7.54 -16.07 9.37
C SER A 255 -8.97 -16.54 9.63
N ALA A 256 -9.94 -16.01 8.89
CA ALA A 256 -11.33 -16.49 8.95
C ALA A 256 -11.46 -17.97 8.52
N ARG A 257 -10.59 -18.45 7.62
CA ARG A 257 -10.59 -19.85 7.17
C ARG A 257 -10.27 -20.81 8.31
N ASP A 258 -9.24 -20.48 9.10
CA ASP A 258 -8.73 -21.36 10.15
C ASP A 258 -9.74 -21.46 11.30
N ARG A 259 -10.44 -20.37 11.61
CA ARG A 259 -11.45 -20.33 12.67
C ARG A 259 -12.71 -21.12 12.32
N ALA A 260 -13.14 -21.09 11.05
CA ALA A 260 -14.30 -21.86 10.61
C ALA A 260 -14.05 -23.37 10.75
N LYS A 261 -12.81 -23.83 10.49
CA LYS A 261 -12.41 -25.22 10.72
C LYS A 261 -12.44 -25.59 12.21
N MET A 262 -11.98 -24.72 13.10
CA MET A 262 -11.95 -25.01 14.54
C MET A 262 -13.32 -24.94 15.23
N ARG A 263 -14.29 -24.19 14.70
CA ARG A 263 -15.61 -24.04 15.34
C ARG A 263 -16.54 -25.25 15.16
N SER A 264 -16.30 -26.11 14.18
CA SER A 264 -17.10 -27.30 13.95
C SER A 264 -16.32 -28.56 14.35
N TYR A 265 -16.88 -29.36 15.26
CA TYR A 265 -16.31 -30.68 15.62
C TYR A 265 -16.19 -31.59 14.39
N ALA A 266 -17.16 -31.54 13.48
CA ALA A 266 -17.10 -32.23 12.19
C ALA A 266 -15.99 -31.66 11.28
N GLY A 267 -15.73 -30.35 11.37
CA GLY A 267 -14.63 -29.69 10.66
C GLY A 267 -13.25 -30.15 11.12
N MET A 268 -13.07 -30.52 12.39
CA MET A 268 -11.82 -31.14 12.88
C MET A 268 -11.66 -32.58 12.42
N LEU A 269 -12.72 -33.38 12.47
CA LEU A 269 -12.66 -34.80 12.08
C LEU A 269 -12.45 -34.96 10.56
N LEU A 270 -13.06 -34.10 9.76
CA LEU A 270 -12.89 -34.09 8.30
C LEU A 270 -11.58 -33.42 7.84
N ALA A 271 -10.91 -32.65 8.70
CA ALA A 271 -9.65 -31.98 8.33
C ALA A 271 -8.48 -32.95 8.08
N ALA A 272 -8.57 -34.19 8.58
CA ALA A 272 -7.56 -35.22 8.34
C ALA A 272 -7.61 -35.76 6.90
N ASP A 273 -8.82 -35.89 6.33
CA ASP A 273 -9.02 -36.48 4.99
C ASP A 273 -9.15 -35.44 3.86
N ASP A 274 -9.58 -34.20 4.16
CA ASP A 274 -9.75 -33.13 3.17
C ASP A 274 -8.44 -32.37 2.84
N ARG A 275 -7.37 -33.10 2.49
CA ARG A 275 -6.23 -32.50 1.76
C ARG A 275 -6.59 -32.16 0.31
N THR A 276 -7.73 -32.66 -0.20
CA THR A 276 -8.23 -32.27 -1.52
C THR A 276 -8.55 -30.77 -1.50
N ALA A 277 -8.01 -30.04 -2.47
CA ALA A 277 -8.08 -28.59 -2.56
C ALA A 277 -9.53 -28.09 -2.74
N ARG A 278 -10.29 -28.00 -1.64
CA ARG A 278 -11.64 -27.44 -1.67
C ARG A 278 -11.58 -26.00 -2.14
N THR A 279 -12.29 -25.73 -3.23
CA THR A 279 -12.42 -24.38 -3.79
C THR A 279 -12.97 -23.44 -2.71
N PRO A 280 -12.35 -22.27 -2.49
CA PRO A 280 -12.83 -21.32 -1.50
C PRO A 280 -14.27 -20.91 -1.80
N GLY A 281 -15.11 -20.75 -0.76
CA GLY A 281 -16.51 -20.31 -0.92
C GLY A 281 -16.64 -18.96 -1.62
N ARG A 282 -17.85 -18.60 -2.06
CA ARG A 282 -18.13 -17.38 -2.84
C ARG A 282 -17.65 -16.10 -2.13
N HIS A 283 -18.03 -15.90 -0.86
CA HIS A 283 -17.62 -14.72 -0.08
C HIS A 283 -16.11 -14.60 0.06
N LYS A 284 -15.42 -15.72 0.29
CA LYS A 284 -13.97 -15.74 0.37
C LYS A 284 -13.33 -15.41 -0.97
N SER A 285 -13.84 -16.00 -2.06
CA SER A 285 -13.37 -15.69 -3.41
C SER A 285 -13.57 -14.21 -3.75
N ALA A 286 -14.67 -13.60 -3.30
CA ALA A 286 -14.91 -12.16 -3.47
C ALA A 286 -13.88 -11.33 -2.67
N ALA A 287 -13.58 -11.70 -1.43
CA ALA A 287 -12.54 -11.01 -0.64
C ALA A 287 -11.14 -11.15 -1.26
N LEU A 288 -10.81 -12.33 -1.81
CA LEU A 288 -9.55 -12.55 -2.55
C LEU A 288 -9.48 -11.69 -3.81
N LEU A 289 -10.57 -11.61 -4.57
CA LEU A 289 -10.67 -10.76 -5.75
C LEU A 289 -10.52 -9.28 -5.38
N ALA A 290 -11.21 -8.81 -4.34
CA ALA A 290 -11.09 -7.44 -3.86
C ALA A 290 -9.65 -7.11 -3.43
N GLY A 291 -9.03 -7.98 -2.62
CA GLY A 291 -7.62 -7.82 -2.21
C GLY A 291 -6.68 -7.74 -3.42
N ARG A 292 -6.84 -8.64 -4.40
CA ARG A 292 -6.09 -8.63 -5.65
C ARG A 292 -6.25 -7.34 -6.44
N LEU A 293 -7.49 -6.88 -6.66
CA LEU A 293 -7.76 -5.69 -7.46
C LEU A 293 -7.20 -4.42 -6.80
N LEU A 294 -7.26 -4.33 -5.47
CA LEU A 294 -6.65 -3.24 -4.72
C LEU A 294 -5.12 -3.22 -4.84
N LEU A 295 -4.47 -4.38 -4.73
CA LEU A 295 -3.02 -4.51 -4.95
C LEU A 295 -2.66 -4.16 -6.40
N ALA A 296 -3.41 -4.67 -7.38
CA ALA A 296 -3.21 -4.40 -8.80
C ALA A 296 -3.36 -2.90 -9.12
N CYS A 297 -4.37 -2.23 -8.55
CA CYS A 297 -4.59 -0.80 -8.76
C CYS A 297 -3.35 0.03 -8.38
N LEU A 298 -2.69 -0.27 -7.27
CA LEU A 298 -1.43 0.37 -6.89
C LEU A 298 -0.34 0.17 -7.95
N LEU A 299 -0.11 -1.09 -8.34
CA LEU A 299 1.04 -1.43 -9.19
C LEU A 299 0.87 -0.88 -10.59
N LEU A 300 -0.37 -0.89 -11.10
CA LEU A 300 -0.73 -0.23 -12.34
C LEU A 300 -0.52 1.29 -12.25
N PHE A 301 -0.96 1.91 -11.15
CA PHE A 301 -0.81 3.34 -10.93
C PHE A 301 0.67 3.77 -10.86
N ALA A 302 1.49 3.06 -10.09
CA ALA A 302 2.93 3.28 -9.99
C ALA A 302 3.61 3.11 -11.36
N GLY A 303 3.26 2.04 -12.07
CA GLY A 303 3.72 1.76 -13.43
C GLY A 303 3.40 2.86 -14.44
N ILE A 304 2.16 3.35 -14.46
CA ILE A 304 1.73 4.44 -15.35
C ILE A 304 2.50 5.73 -15.05
N ASN A 305 2.72 6.05 -13.77
CA ASN A 305 3.49 7.22 -13.41
C ASN A 305 4.97 7.07 -13.82
N GLN A 306 5.55 5.89 -13.67
CA GLN A 306 6.91 5.64 -14.16
C GLN A 306 6.99 5.73 -15.67
N MET A 307 6.02 5.16 -16.40
CA MET A 307 5.94 5.28 -17.86
C MET A 307 5.85 6.76 -18.27
N ARG A 308 5.05 7.58 -17.59
CA ARG A 308 4.99 9.02 -17.83
C ARG A 308 6.33 9.71 -17.56
N ARG A 309 7.04 9.35 -16.49
CA ARG A 309 8.39 9.88 -16.20
C ARG A 309 9.41 9.47 -17.24
N VAL A 310 9.36 8.22 -17.71
CA VAL A 310 10.23 7.71 -18.78
C VAL A 310 9.93 8.38 -20.10
N LEU A 311 8.65 8.54 -20.47
CA LEU A 311 8.25 9.24 -21.69
C LEU A 311 8.62 10.73 -21.66
N ALA A 312 8.48 11.40 -20.50
CA ALA A 312 8.91 12.78 -20.35
C ALA A 312 10.45 12.92 -20.52
N ARG A 313 11.22 11.99 -19.95
CA ARG A 313 12.68 11.94 -20.13
C ARG A 313 13.09 11.58 -21.55
N GLY A 314 12.45 10.58 -22.15
CA GLY A 314 12.70 10.14 -23.51
C GLY A 314 12.33 11.22 -24.53
N GLY A 315 11.24 11.95 -24.30
CA GLY A 315 10.87 13.13 -25.07
C GLY A 315 11.91 14.24 -24.94
N ALA A 316 12.41 14.51 -23.74
CA ALA A 316 13.47 15.49 -23.53
C ALA A 316 14.80 15.07 -24.20
N LEU A 317 15.17 13.78 -24.14
CA LEU A 317 16.34 13.24 -24.82
C LEU A 317 16.19 13.28 -26.33
N TRP A 318 15.02 12.91 -26.86
CA TRP A 318 14.76 12.96 -28.29
C TRP A 318 14.73 14.40 -28.81
N GLN A 319 14.13 15.34 -28.07
CA GLN A 319 14.23 16.76 -28.35
C GLN A 319 15.68 17.24 -28.33
N ALA A 320 16.47 16.83 -27.34
CA ALA A 320 17.89 17.19 -27.28
C ALA A 320 18.69 16.65 -28.47
N VAL A 321 18.44 15.42 -28.91
CA VAL A 321 19.10 14.80 -30.08
C VAL A 321 18.58 15.37 -31.40
N ALA A 322 17.32 15.77 -31.47
CA ALA A 322 16.71 16.38 -32.66
C ALA A 322 17.18 17.83 -32.90
N LEU A 323 17.68 18.51 -31.87
CA LEU A 323 18.31 19.82 -32.04
C LEU A 323 19.65 19.66 -32.76
N THR A 324 19.82 20.37 -33.86
CA THR A 324 21.11 20.49 -34.53
C THR A 324 22.15 21.09 -33.57
N PRO A 325 23.46 20.82 -33.75
CA PRO A 325 24.51 21.41 -32.89
C PRO A 325 24.42 22.94 -32.76
N ARG A 326 23.96 23.64 -33.82
CA ARG A 326 23.68 25.09 -33.77
C ARG A 326 22.51 25.46 -32.87
N GLN A 327 21.43 24.70 -32.90
CA GLN A 327 20.27 24.93 -32.03
C GLN A 327 20.61 24.59 -30.57
N GLN A 328 21.42 23.54 -30.33
CA GLN A 328 21.95 23.23 -29.00
C GLN A 328 22.83 24.38 -28.48
N ALA A 329 23.75 24.90 -29.30
CA ALA A 329 24.60 26.04 -28.95
C ALA A 329 23.78 27.32 -28.69
N ALA A 330 22.75 27.58 -29.49
CA ALA A 330 21.86 28.72 -29.29
C ALA A 330 21.04 28.60 -27.99
N ALA A 331 20.54 27.40 -27.67
CA ALA A 331 19.83 27.14 -26.41
C ALA A 331 20.77 27.29 -25.20
N ALA A 332 22.01 26.80 -25.29
CA ALA A 332 23.02 26.97 -24.25
C ALA A 332 23.39 28.45 -24.04
N ALA A 333 23.63 29.21 -25.12
CA ALA A 333 23.92 30.64 -25.05
C ALA A 333 22.74 31.45 -24.46
N ALA A 334 21.49 31.09 -24.80
CA ALA A 334 20.31 31.71 -24.22
C ALA A 334 20.21 31.44 -22.70
N LEU A 335 20.54 30.23 -22.26
CA LEU A 335 20.58 29.87 -20.84
C LEU A 335 21.65 30.68 -20.09
N GLU A 336 22.86 30.77 -20.63
CA GLU A 336 23.96 31.58 -20.07
C GLU A 336 23.58 33.05 -19.97
N ALA A 337 22.96 33.62 -21.02
CA ALA A 337 22.48 35.00 -21.00
C ALA A 337 21.40 35.21 -19.91
N THR A 338 20.56 34.20 -19.65
CA THR A 338 19.54 34.25 -18.59
C THR A 338 20.18 34.22 -17.20
N TYR A 339 21.20 33.38 -16.99
CA TYR A 339 21.96 33.35 -15.74
C TYR A 339 22.78 34.63 -15.52
N ALA A 340 23.39 35.18 -16.57
CA ALA A 340 24.10 36.46 -16.50
C ALA A 340 23.15 37.61 -16.14
N ALA A 341 21.95 37.63 -16.72
CA ALA A 341 20.91 38.61 -16.38
C ALA A 341 20.39 38.45 -14.93
N ALA A 342 20.28 37.22 -14.43
CA ALA A 342 19.85 36.96 -13.05
C ALA A 342 20.96 37.23 -12.02
N GLY A 343 22.22 36.96 -12.36
CA GLY A 343 23.39 37.19 -11.50
C GLY A 343 23.86 38.65 -11.47
N GLY A 344 23.55 39.44 -12.49
CA GLY A 344 23.95 40.85 -12.59
C GLY A 344 23.20 41.82 -11.66
N GLY A 345 22.14 41.38 -10.97
CA GLY A 345 21.32 42.24 -10.10
C GLY A 345 21.80 42.40 -8.65
N GLY A 346 22.94 41.80 -8.28
CA GLY A 346 23.41 41.71 -6.90
C GLY A 346 24.25 42.89 -6.38
N GLY A 347 24.45 43.95 -7.15
CA GLY A 347 25.34 45.04 -6.74
C GLY A 347 24.88 46.41 -7.22
N GLY A 348 24.21 47.16 -6.34
CA GLY A 348 24.05 48.61 -6.49
C GLY A 348 22.60 49.07 -6.66
N GLY A 349 22.08 49.74 -5.64
CA GLY A 349 20.71 50.26 -5.61
C GLY A 349 20.41 51.31 -6.67
N GLY A 350 19.13 51.47 -6.97
CA GLY A 350 18.62 52.54 -7.82
C GLY A 350 17.26 52.21 -8.39
N LEU A 351 16.21 52.63 -7.69
CA LEU A 351 14.85 52.76 -8.22
C LEU A 351 14.87 53.47 -9.58
N ARG A 352 14.41 52.80 -10.66
CA ARG A 352 13.82 53.52 -11.79
C ARG A 352 12.85 52.65 -12.60
N SER A 353 11.70 53.25 -12.79
CA SER A 353 10.52 52.83 -13.53
C SER A 353 10.73 52.84 -15.06
N GLY A 354 10.09 51.90 -15.74
CA GLY A 354 9.56 52.09 -17.10
C GLY A 354 10.45 51.59 -18.24
N GLY A 355 10.01 50.54 -18.94
CA GLY A 355 10.60 50.12 -20.21
C GLY A 355 10.04 48.81 -20.74
N LEU A 356 9.22 48.92 -21.79
CA LEU A 356 8.59 47.82 -22.55
C LEU A 356 9.60 46.81 -23.11
N ARG A 357 9.29 45.52 -22.97
CA ARG A 357 10.03 44.38 -23.58
C ARG A 357 9.50 44.10 -25.00
N PRO A 358 10.36 43.81 -26.00
CA PRO A 358 9.91 43.38 -27.32
C PRO A 358 9.50 41.90 -27.32
N ALA A 359 8.33 41.61 -27.88
CA ALA A 359 7.83 40.27 -28.13
C ALA A 359 8.29 39.79 -29.51
N GLY A 360 9.09 38.72 -29.56
CA GLY A 360 9.63 38.18 -30.82
C GLY A 360 10.10 36.72 -30.74
N GLY A 361 9.48 35.91 -29.89
CA GLY A 361 9.74 34.47 -29.86
C GLY A 361 8.86 33.71 -30.87
N PRO A 362 9.35 32.61 -31.48
CA PRO A 362 8.53 31.79 -32.37
C PRO A 362 7.30 31.28 -31.62
N SER A 363 6.13 31.37 -32.26
CA SER A 363 4.87 30.89 -31.70
C SER A 363 4.98 29.40 -31.36
N PRO A 364 4.53 28.95 -30.18
CA PRO A 364 4.52 27.53 -29.79
C PRO A 364 3.75 26.63 -30.78
N VAL A 365 2.88 27.22 -31.60
CA VAL A 365 2.18 26.52 -32.69
C VAL A 365 3.15 26.13 -33.81
N ALA A 366 4.11 27.00 -34.15
CA ALA A 366 5.08 26.71 -35.21
C ALA A 366 6.01 25.55 -34.81
N THR A 367 6.42 25.50 -33.55
CA THR A 367 7.28 24.43 -33.01
C THR A 367 6.55 23.08 -32.92
N ALA A 368 5.25 23.09 -32.62
CA ALA A 368 4.44 21.87 -32.59
C ALA A 368 4.19 21.30 -34.00
N VAL A 369 3.98 22.17 -34.99
CA VAL A 369 3.81 21.77 -36.40
C VAL A 369 5.08 21.17 -36.95
N GLU A 370 6.24 21.77 -36.67
CA GLU A 370 7.54 21.27 -37.12
C GLU A 370 7.84 19.88 -36.53
N ALA A 371 7.60 19.69 -35.23
CA ALA A 371 7.77 18.39 -34.58
C ALA A 371 6.84 17.30 -35.13
N ALA A 372 5.61 17.66 -35.49
CA ALA A 372 4.65 16.73 -36.10
C ALA A 372 5.09 16.29 -37.51
N MET A 373 5.62 17.21 -38.31
CA MET A 373 6.15 16.90 -39.64
C MET A 373 7.41 16.03 -39.58
N THR A 374 8.30 16.28 -38.62
CA THR A 374 9.49 15.44 -38.40
C THR A 374 9.13 14.01 -37.98
N ALA A 375 8.17 13.85 -37.05
CA ALA A 375 7.72 12.53 -36.61
C ALA A 375 7.02 11.74 -37.74
N ALA A 376 6.20 12.41 -38.56
CA ALA A 376 5.58 11.81 -39.73
C ALA A 376 6.63 11.34 -40.75
N GLY A 377 7.65 12.16 -41.03
CA GLY A 377 8.73 11.81 -41.95
C GLY A 377 9.58 10.62 -41.49
N ALA A 378 9.93 10.56 -40.20
CA ALA A 378 10.71 9.45 -39.64
C ALA A 378 9.92 8.12 -39.65
N ALA A 379 8.62 8.18 -39.34
CA ALA A 379 7.75 7.01 -39.36
C ALA A 379 7.48 6.51 -40.80
N ALA A 380 7.33 7.43 -41.76
CA ALA A 380 7.27 7.10 -43.18
C ALA A 380 8.54 6.37 -43.64
N ALA A 381 9.71 6.91 -43.30
CA ALA A 381 11.00 6.32 -43.69
C ALA A 381 11.19 4.92 -43.10
N GLY A 382 10.83 4.70 -41.83
CA GLY A 382 10.88 3.39 -41.18
C GLY A 382 9.92 2.37 -41.80
N ALA A 383 8.68 2.78 -42.12
CA ALA A 383 7.71 1.92 -42.78
C ALA A 383 8.15 1.56 -44.21
N ALA A 384 8.72 2.51 -44.95
CA ALA A 384 9.26 2.27 -46.29
C ALA A 384 10.46 1.31 -46.26
N ALA A 385 11.37 1.49 -45.30
CA ALA A 385 12.51 0.60 -45.11
C ALA A 385 12.09 -0.83 -44.71
N ALA A 386 10.94 -0.98 -44.06
CA ALA A 386 10.33 -2.27 -43.72
C ALA A 386 9.50 -2.89 -44.88
N GLY A 387 9.51 -2.28 -46.07
CA GLY A 387 8.79 -2.79 -47.24
C GLY A 387 7.26 -2.60 -47.19
N ALA A 388 6.76 -1.67 -46.38
CA ALA A 388 5.33 -1.38 -46.37
C ALA A 388 4.87 -0.78 -47.72
N PRO A 389 3.67 -1.14 -48.21
CA PRO A 389 3.09 -0.47 -49.38
C PRO A 389 2.88 1.02 -49.10
N LEU A 390 2.85 1.85 -50.14
CA LEU A 390 2.74 3.31 -50.01
C LEU A 390 1.58 3.77 -49.11
N GLU A 391 0.43 3.10 -49.20
CA GLU A 391 -0.72 3.36 -48.33
C GLU A 391 -0.40 3.09 -46.85
N GLY A 392 0.35 2.03 -46.55
CA GLY A 392 0.83 1.72 -45.21
C GLY A 392 1.89 2.71 -44.70
N VAL A 393 2.78 3.18 -45.58
CA VAL A 393 3.74 4.24 -45.27
C VAL A 393 3.03 5.54 -44.90
N LEU A 394 2.04 5.95 -45.69
CA LEU A 394 1.25 7.17 -45.45
C LEU A 394 0.37 7.05 -44.20
N ALA A 395 -0.21 5.88 -43.93
CA ALA A 395 -1.00 5.63 -42.72
C ALA A 395 -0.15 5.71 -41.44
N VAL A 396 1.06 5.12 -41.46
CA VAL A 396 2.01 5.18 -40.33
C VAL A 396 2.56 6.60 -40.13
N ALA A 397 2.85 7.32 -41.23
CA ALA A 397 3.26 8.72 -41.17
C ALA A 397 2.16 9.63 -40.61
N GLY A 398 0.92 9.46 -41.07
CA GLY A 398 -0.23 10.24 -40.62
C GLY A 398 -0.56 10.01 -39.14
N THR A 399 -0.52 8.74 -38.69
CA THR A 399 -0.74 8.41 -37.27
C THR A 399 0.39 8.92 -36.37
N ALA A 400 1.65 8.81 -36.78
CA ALA A 400 2.78 9.37 -36.03
C ALA A 400 2.75 10.91 -35.97
N GLY A 401 2.42 11.58 -37.09
CA GLY A 401 2.27 13.03 -37.15
C GLY A 401 1.10 13.53 -36.29
N ALA A 402 -0.05 12.87 -36.34
CA ALA A 402 -1.20 13.20 -35.50
C ALA A 402 -0.92 12.97 -34.00
N ALA A 403 -0.22 11.88 -33.65
CA ALA A 403 0.19 11.61 -32.27
C ALA A 403 1.19 12.64 -31.75
N ALA A 404 2.16 13.06 -32.58
CA ALA A 404 3.12 14.10 -32.24
C ALA A 404 2.47 15.49 -32.13
N ALA A 405 1.52 15.83 -33.00
CA ALA A 405 0.74 17.07 -32.92
C ALA A 405 -0.15 17.10 -31.67
N ALA A 406 -0.82 15.99 -31.34
CA ALA A 406 -1.61 15.84 -30.12
C ALA A 406 -0.73 15.92 -28.85
N GLY A 407 0.47 15.32 -28.89
CA GLY A 407 1.47 15.38 -27.83
C GLY A 407 2.05 16.80 -27.64
N GLY A 408 2.37 17.49 -28.73
CA GLY A 408 2.86 18.87 -28.71
C GLY A 408 1.81 19.87 -28.23
N GLY A 409 0.55 19.71 -28.65
CA GLY A 409 -0.57 20.50 -28.15
C GLY A 409 -0.86 20.25 -26.66
N ALA A 410 -0.81 18.98 -26.22
CA ALA A 410 -0.99 18.63 -24.81
C ALA A 410 0.19 19.12 -23.94
N ALA A 411 1.43 19.12 -24.46
CA ALA A 411 2.60 19.66 -23.78
C ALA A 411 2.54 21.20 -23.65
N ALA A 412 2.13 21.90 -24.71
CA ALA A 412 1.93 23.35 -24.69
C ALA A 412 0.82 23.79 -23.71
N VAL A 413 -0.22 22.96 -23.53
CA VAL A 413 -1.31 23.22 -22.57
C VAL A 413 -0.95 22.78 -21.13
N MET A 414 -0.01 21.85 -20.94
CA MET A 414 0.30 21.27 -19.62
C MET A 414 1.63 21.67 -18.97
N GLY A 415 2.50 22.46 -19.60
CA GLY A 415 3.50 23.23 -18.83
C GLY A 415 4.80 23.60 -19.52
N GLY A 416 5.33 24.75 -19.09
CA GLY A 416 6.76 25.05 -19.00
C GLY A 416 7.41 25.51 -20.29
N GLY A 417 7.77 26.80 -20.34
CA GLY A 417 8.55 27.36 -21.44
C GLY A 417 9.93 26.69 -21.60
N PRO A 418 10.53 26.75 -22.80
CA PRO A 418 11.73 25.98 -23.20
C PRO A 418 13.06 26.48 -22.61
N GLY A 419 13.07 27.04 -21.41
CA GLY A 419 14.20 27.80 -20.86
C GLY A 419 15.10 27.11 -19.82
N ALA A 420 14.92 25.83 -19.50
CA ALA A 420 15.74 25.16 -18.48
C ALA A 420 16.68 24.14 -19.13
N GLY A 421 17.95 24.53 -19.28
CA GLY A 421 19.02 23.64 -19.72
C GLY A 421 19.15 22.41 -18.83
N ALA A 422 19.74 21.36 -19.40
CA ALA A 422 19.87 20.00 -18.90
C ALA A 422 20.73 19.82 -17.62
N ALA A 423 20.55 20.68 -16.62
CA ALA A 423 20.83 20.29 -15.24
C ALA A 423 19.79 19.24 -14.89
N ALA A 424 20.22 17.97 -14.79
CA ALA A 424 19.38 16.88 -14.28
C ALA A 424 18.59 17.42 -13.08
N PRO A 425 17.25 17.37 -13.10
CA PRO A 425 16.42 18.06 -12.13
C PRO A 425 16.88 17.66 -10.74
N ARG A 426 17.52 18.59 -10.03
CA ARG A 426 17.88 18.38 -8.63
C ARG A 426 16.56 18.25 -7.88
N HIS A 427 16.23 17.03 -7.48
CA HIS A 427 15.06 16.76 -6.67
C HIS A 427 15.11 17.56 -5.36
N HIS A 428 13.96 17.68 -4.70
CA HIS A 428 13.73 18.54 -3.52
C HIS A 428 14.76 18.40 -2.37
N TYR A 429 15.59 17.35 -2.37
CA TYR A 429 16.60 17.06 -1.35
C TYR A 429 18.02 16.82 -1.89
N GLY A 430 18.29 17.08 -3.17
CA GLY A 430 19.61 16.88 -3.78
C GLY A 430 20.07 15.42 -3.92
N VAL A 431 19.18 14.45 -3.67
CA VAL A 431 19.40 13.00 -3.85
C VAL A 431 18.60 12.54 -5.06
N PRO A 432 19.09 11.59 -5.89
CA PRO A 432 18.31 10.99 -6.96
C PRO A 432 16.97 10.47 -6.45
N ASP A 433 15.90 10.69 -7.20
CA ASP A 433 14.59 10.21 -6.82
C ASP A 433 14.51 8.69 -6.96
N SER A 434 14.35 7.98 -5.85
CA SER A 434 14.18 6.53 -5.83
C SER A 434 12.96 6.05 -6.61
N HIS A 435 12.00 6.92 -6.95
CA HIS A 435 10.90 6.59 -7.86
C HIS A 435 11.35 6.38 -9.31
N ASP A 436 12.53 6.88 -9.69
CA ASP A 436 13.09 6.74 -11.02
C ASP A 436 13.83 5.40 -11.19
N ASN A 437 13.13 4.30 -10.93
CA ASN A 437 13.66 2.95 -11.06
C ASN A 437 12.86 2.10 -12.08
N ASN A 438 13.48 1.05 -12.60
CA ASN A 438 12.84 0.16 -13.60
C ASN A 438 11.90 -0.87 -12.97
N TRP A 439 11.93 -1.05 -11.64
CA TRP A 439 11.08 -2.03 -10.96
C TRP A 439 9.60 -1.73 -11.14
N GLN A 440 9.20 -0.46 -11.16
CA GLN A 440 7.80 -0.06 -11.34
C GLN A 440 7.23 -0.45 -12.72
N LEU A 441 8.06 -0.47 -13.78
CA LEU A 441 7.63 -0.95 -15.09
C LEU A 441 7.42 -2.46 -15.08
N LEU A 442 8.31 -3.21 -14.43
CA LEU A 442 8.17 -4.65 -14.29
C LEU A 442 6.94 -5.01 -13.43
N GLN A 443 6.69 -4.24 -12.36
CA GLN A 443 5.47 -4.37 -11.56
C GLN A 443 4.20 -4.12 -12.38
N MET A 444 4.22 -3.12 -13.28
CA MET A 444 3.11 -2.85 -14.19
C MET A 444 2.80 -4.03 -15.11
N VAL A 445 3.84 -4.63 -15.69
CA VAL A 445 3.70 -5.80 -16.59
C VAL A 445 3.13 -6.99 -15.82
N LEU A 446 3.63 -7.26 -14.61
CA LEU A 446 3.16 -8.35 -13.74
C LEU A 446 1.78 -8.07 -13.11
N CYS A 447 1.34 -6.81 -13.07
CA CYS A 447 0.04 -6.43 -12.55
C CYS A 447 -1.12 -6.94 -13.40
N LEU A 448 -0.97 -7.02 -14.72
CA LEU A 448 -2.01 -7.51 -15.62
C LEU A 448 -2.39 -8.97 -15.35
N PRO A 449 -1.45 -9.95 -15.34
CA PRO A 449 -1.78 -11.32 -14.96
C PRO A 449 -2.26 -11.43 -13.52
N LEU A 450 -1.77 -10.58 -12.60
CA LEU A 450 -2.25 -10.54 -11.22
C LEU A 450 -3.75 -10.21 -11.20
N ALA A 451 -4.16 -9.12 -11.87
CA ALA A 451 -5.55 -8.64 -11.90
C ALA A 451 -6.50 -9.67 -12.50
N LEU A 452 -6.08 -10.36 -13.56
CA LEU A 452 -6.84 -11.43 -14.21
C LEU A 452 -6.89 -12.73 -13.36
N GLY A 453 -5.98 -12.87 -12.40
CA GLY A 453 -5.77 -14.13 -11.68
C GLY A 453 -5.31 -15.23 -12.62
N TRP A 454 -4.37 -14.91 -13.51
CA TRP A 454 -3.71 -15.85 -14.41
C TRP A 454 -2.36 -16.24 -13.81
N MET A 455 -2.11 -17.55 -13.69
CA MET A 455 -0.91 -18.11 -13.04
C MET A 455 -0.65 -17.49 -11.66
N THR A 456 -1.71 -17.37 -10.85
CA THR A 456 -1.73 -16.57 -9.62
C THR A 456 -0.51 -16.83 -8.73
N GLY A 457 -0.12 -18.10 -8.53
CA GLY A 457 1.02 -18.46 -7.69
C GLY A 457 2.36 -17.99 -8.26
N LEU A 458 2.60 -18.10 -9.57
CA LEU A 458 3.82 -17.60 -10.20
C LEU A 458 3.86 -16.07 -10.20
N THR A 459 2.75 -15.43 -10.57
CA THR A 459 2.67 -13.97 -10.63
C THR A 459 2.84 -13.33 -9.26
N CYS A 460 2.20 -13.87 -8.21
CA CYS A 460 2.36 -13.36 -6.85
C CYS A 460 3.82 -13.47 -6.37
N ARG A 461 4.51 -14.58 -6.66
CA ARG A 461 5.94 -14.74 -6.34
C ARG A 461 6.83 -13.75 -7.05
N ALA A 462 6.69 -13.67 -8.37
CA ALA A 462 7.50 -12.77 -9.19
C ALA A 462 7.34 -11.33 -8.71
N LEU A 463 6.10 -10.92 -8.44
CA LEU A 463 5.79 -9.58 -7.99
C LEU A 463 6.23 -9.32 -6.55
N ALA A 464 6.08 -10.28 -5.64
CA ALA A 464 6.62 -10.17 -4.27
C ALA A 464 8.14 -10.04 -4.29
N ALA A 465 8.85 -10.84 -5.10
CA ALA A 465 10.29 -10.74 -5.28
C ALA A 465 10.70 -9.37 -5.83
N VAL A 466 10.01 -8.87 -6.86
CA VAL A 466 10.26 -7.54 -7.43
C VAL A 466 10.05 -6.42 -6.40
N LEU A 467 8.98 -6.49 -5.60
CA LEU A 467 8.71 -5.49 -4.55
C LEU A 467 9.76 -5.53 -3.43
N LEU A 468 10.22 -6.71 -3.03
CA LEU A 468 11.29 -6.86 -2.03
C LEU A 468 12.63 -6.38 -2.59
N LEU A 469 12.94 -6.66 -3.85
CA LEU A 469 14.14 -6.14 -4.51
C LEU A 469 14.08 -4.61 -4.63
N GLU A 470 12.93 -4.03 -4.99
CA GLU A 470 12.75 -2.57 -4.99
C GLU A 470 12.91 -2.00 -3.58
N ALA A 471 12.28 -2.61 -2.56
CA ALA A 471 12.43 -2.22 -1.16
C ALA A 471 13.91 -2.17 -0.77
N LEU A 472 14.67 -3.22 -1.10
CA LEU A 472 16.06 -3.34 -0.69
C LEU A 472 17.02 -2.43 -1.46
N THR A 473 16.78 -2.23 -2.76
CA THR A 473 17.71 -1.51 -3.64
C THR A 473 17.39 -0.02 -3.76
N CYS A 474 16.12 0.37 -3.69
CA CYS A 474 15.69 1.75 -3.89
C CYS A 474 15.34 2.49 -2.59
N TRP A 475 15.03 1.76 -1.51
CA TRP A 475 14.55 2.35 -0.26
C TRP A 475 15.40 1.95 0.96
N PRO A 476 16.72 2.24 0.96
CA PRO A 476 17.64 1.76 1.99
C PRO A 476 17.53 2.58 3.28
N TRP A 477 16.36 2.63 3.93
CA TRP A 477 16.05 3.49 5.10
C TRP A 477 17.07 3.38 6.25
N TRP A 478 17.81 2.28 6.32
CA TRP A 478 18.92 2.04 7.24
C TRP A 478 20.22 2.78 6.88
N ALA A 479 20.28 3.50 5.76
CA ALA A 479 21.41 4.34 5.41
C ALA A 479 21.58 5.44 6.46
N TRP A 480 22.82 5.69 6.87
CA TRP A 480 23.11 6.61 7.97
C TRP A 480 23.03 8.09 7.56
N TYR A 481 22.96 8.38 6.26
CA TYR A 481 22.98 9.73 5.71
C TYR A 481 21.65 10.04 5.01
N TRP A 482 20.75 10.73 5.69
CA TRP A 482 19.55 11.28 5.07
C TRP A 482 19.56 12.81 5.14
N PRO A 483 19.26 13.53 4.04
CA PRO A 483 19.27 15.00 4.03
C PRO A 483 18.34 15.64 5.06
N SER A 484 17.26 14.94 5.43
CA SER A 484 16.33 15.38 6.46
C SER A 484 15.61 14.18 7.09
N TRP A 485 15.08 14.38 8.30
CA TRP A 485 14.22 13.39 8.96
C TRP A 485 12.96 13.07 8.14
N HIS A 486 12.36 14.07 7.49
CA HIS A 486 11.20 13.86 6.61
C HIS A 486 11.52 12.93 5.44
N TYR A 487 12.70 13.09 4.85
CA TYR A 487 13.13 12.21 3.77
C TYR A 487 13.41 10.78 4.27
N ALA A 488 14.04 10.63 5.43
CA ALA A 488 14.22 9.32 6.06
C ALA A 488 12.87 8.62 6.34
N ALA A 489 11.89 9.35 6.88
CA ALA A 489 10.54 8.84 7.12
C ALA A 489 9.85 8.42 5.80
N HIS A 490 10.00 9.23 4.74
CA HIS A 490 9.47 8.92 3.41
C HIS A 490 10.06 7.62 2.83
N VAL A 491 11.39 7.47 2.85
CA VAL A 491 12.08 6.26 2.38
C VAL A 491 11.65 5.04 3.19
N ARG A 492 11.56 5.18 4.52
CA ARG A 492 11.11 4.11 5.42
C ARG A 492 9.67 3.69 5.14
N LEU A 493 8.77 4.65 4.92
CA LEU A 493 7.37 4.37 4.56
C LEU A 493 7.28 3.54 3.27
N HIS A 494 8.09 3.87 2.27
CA HIS A 494 8.09 3.14 0.98
C HIS A 494 8.63 1.73 1.15
N PHE A 495 9.72 1.57 1.90
CA PHE A 495 10.26 0.26 2.25
C PHE A 495 9.20 -0.64 2.88
N PHE A 496 8.57 -0.20 3.98
CA PHE A 496 7.60 -1.02 4.69
C PHE A 496 6.29 -1.22 3.91
N THR A 497 5.91 -0.28 3.05
CA THR A 497 4.76 -0.48 2.15
C THR A 497 5.07 -1.61 1.15
N ASN A 498 6.23 -1.58 0.49
CA ASN A 498 6.60 -2.63 -0.46
C ASN A 498 6.70 -4.00 0.21
N VAL A 499 7.31 -4.07 1.41
CA VAL A 499 7.36 -5.30 2.22
C VAL A 499 5.96 -5.80 2.57
N ALA A 500 5.05 -4.92 3.01
CA ALA A 500 3.70 -5.32 3.35
C ALA A 500 2.87 -5.78 2.14
N VAL A 501 2.99 -5.10 0.99
CA VAL A 501 2.35 -5.51 -0.27
C VAL A 501 2.89 -6.88 -0.72
N ALA A 502 4.20 -7.12 -0.62
CA ALA A 502 4.79 -8.42 -0.86
C ALA A 502 4.22 -9.49 0.08
N GLY A 503 4.06 -9.19 1.37
CA GLY A 503 3.37 -10.08 2.33
C GLY A 503 1.90 -10.35 1.96
N GLY A 504 1.17 -9.34 1.48
CA GLY A 504 -0.17 -9.53 0.94
C GLY A 504 -0.21 -10.51 -0.24
N LEU A 505 0.73 -10.39 -1.18
CA LEU A 505 0.85 -11.27 -2.35
C LEU A 505 1.18 -12.72 -1.96
N VAL A 506 2.08 -12.92 -0.99
CA VAL A 506 2.39 -14.26 -0.46
C VAL A 506 1.14 -14.87 0.21
N LEU A 507 0.36 -14.09 0.96
CA LEU A 507 -0.90 -14.58 1.53
C LEU A 507 -1.93 -14.93 0.44
N LEU A 508 -2.02 -14.12 -0.62
CA LEU A 508 -2.90 -14.40 -1.76
C LEU A 508 -2.52 -15.72 -2.44
N GLN A 509 -1.23 -15.96 -2.65
CA GLN A 509 -0.70 -17.22 -3.16
C GLN A 509 -1.09 -18.40 -2.26
N CYS A 510 -0.87 -18.30 -0.94
CA CYS A 510 -1.25 -19.36 0.01
C CYS A 510 -2.77 -19.63 0.05
N LEU A 511 -3.60 -18.67 -0.35
CA LEU A 511 -5.06 -18.81 -0.36
C LEU A 511 -5.60 -19.39 -1.67
N GLY A 512 -4.79 -19.35 -2.74
CA GLY A 512 -5.14 -19.76 -4.09
C GLY A 512 -5.85 -18.66 -4.88
N ALA A 513 -6.10 -18.93 -6.16
CA ALA A 513 -6.63 -17.94 -7.09
C ALA A 513 -8.05 -17.44 -6.71
N GLY A 514 -8.87 -18.29 -6.08
CA GLY A 514 -10.29 -18.01 -5.85
C GLY A 514 -11.15 -18.42 -7.04
N ARG A 515 -12.49 -18.40 -6.88
CA ARG A 515 -13.43 -18.83 -7.94
C ARG A 515 -13.59 -17.83 -9.09
N PHE A 516 -13.23 -16.57 -8.89
CA PHE A 516 -13.46 -15.49 -9.85
C PHE A 516 -12.21 -15.15 -10.66
N THR A 517 -11.44 -16.17 -11.06
CA THR A 517 -10.17 -15.98 -11.79
C THR A 517 -10.11 -16.76 -13.08
N VAL A 518 -9.25 -16.30 -13.99
CA VAL A 518 -8.91 -17.05 -15.20
C VAL A 518 -8.38 -18.44 -14.86
N ASP A 519 -7.54 -18.60 -13.82
CA ASP A 519 -7.08 -19.92 -13.37
C ASP A 519 -8.24 -20.87 -13.04
N SER A 520 -9.28 -20.37 -12.36
CA SER A 520 -10.46 -21.17 -12.02
C SER A 520 -11.34 -21.47 -13.24
N LEU A 521 -11.46 -20.54 -14.19
CA LEU A 521 -12.22 -20.73 -15.43
C LEU A 521 -11.56 -21.78 -16.33
N LEU A 522 -10.23 -21.81 -16.37
CA LEU A 522 -9.47 -22.78 -17.15
C LEU A 522 -9.38 -24.17 -16.49
N GLY A 523 -10.04 -24.38 -15.35
CA GLY A 523 -9.96 -25.64 -14.60
C GLY A 523 -8.55 -25.98 -14.11
N ARG A 524 -7.62 -25.01 -14.12
CA ARG A 524 -6.25 -25.24 -13.66
C ARG A 524 -6.27 -25.37 -12.15
N LYS A 525 -5.84 -26.52 -11.66
CA LYS A 525 -5.53 -26.68 -10.23
C LYS A 525 -4.38 -25.72 -9.91
N THR A 526 -4.59 -24.89 -8.90
CA THR A 526 -3.55 -23.99 -8.36
C THR A 526 -2.58 -24.85 -7.57
N ASP A 527 -1.65 -25.51 -8.25
CA ASP A 527 -0.56 -26.28 -7.65
C ASP A 527 0.74 -25.45 -7.64
#